data_AF-A0A815P2Q9-F1
#
_entry.id   AF-A0A815P2Q9-F1
#
_cell.length_a   1.000
_cell.length_b   1.000
_cell.length_c   1.000
_cell.angle_alpha   90.00
_cell.angle_beta   90.00
_cell.angle_gamma   90.00
#
_symmetry.space_group_name_H-M   'P 1'
#
loop_
_entity.id
_entity.type
_entity.pdbx_description
1 polymer ?
#
loop_
_entity_poly.entity_id
_entity_poly.type
_entity_poly.pdbx_seq_one_letter_code
_entity_poly.pdbx_strand_id
1 'polypeptide(L)'
;MSMELSNEGNLSDTEDMIRNIPQLPRLLTIKPYVVYFIHRNASPSMLHEIITEAKQTERFTFVPKYKSIEHDTMSMHIELIQQTVTILVSIDYSHEKDKRTLLYDTLCQFFSIIFHSSNLVQTWGGNLIHKLKPFLSHELFTINQINQCRSSDIQQEFKRWYNQTFIHQICCHHYLQYDDIDGPFCSCTYRPYKSVSTQWSLLKAVAYTFNEYLYDHTYDITKFLAITKLADVNQQQWTIQQVEEYKMKYHIAQKRAITDEGNETKENRQKVPENVVKKQKIIHTNTTTQTTIKIVLVPDPKAPSIMELEPGQIHTKRLFDNSE
;
A
#
# COMPACT_ATOMS: atom_id res chain seq x y z
N MET A 1 -15.93 14.38 34.79
CA MET A 1 -17.19 14.11 34.05
C MET A 1 -16.77 13.53 32.71
N SER A 2 -16.60 12.21 32.66
CA SER A 2 -16.05 11.50 31.52
C SER A 2 -17.22 10.99 30.68
N MET A 3 -17.37 11.54 29.47
CA MET A 3 -18.32 11.03 28.48
C MET A 3 -17.66 9.87 27.74
N GLU A 4 -18.02 8.65 28.11
CA GLU A 4 -17.80 7.46 27.30
C GLU A 4 -18.78 7.50 26.12
N LEU A 5 -18.24 7.73 24.91
CA LEU A 5 -18.98 7.54 23.67
C LEU A 5 -18.86 6.06 23.28
N SER A 6 -19.83 5.25 23.70
CA SER A 6 -20.05 3.91 23.17
C SER A 6 -20.56 4.02 21.74
N ASN A 7 -19.66 3.81 20.77
CA ASN A 7 -20.01 3.69 19.35
C ASN A 7 -19.93 2.21 18.95
N GLU A 8 -20.74 1.38 19.63
CA GLU A 8 -21.00 -0.01 19.22
C GLU A 8 -22.14 0.01 18.19
N GLY A 9 -21.81 0.44 16.97
CA GLY A 9 -22.68 0.19 15.82
C GLY A 9 -22.64 -1.30 15.47
N ASN A 10 -23.82 -1.92 15.35
CA ASN A 10 -24.04 -3.31 14.96
C ASN A 10 -23.03 -3.81 13.89
N LEU A 11 -22.05 -4.58 14.34
CA LEU A 11 -21.09 -5.29 13.47
C LEU A 11 -21.78 -6.37 12.61
N SER A 12 -22.93 -6.89 13.03
CA SER A 12 -23.64 -7.98 12.33
C SER A 12 -24.14 -7.58 10.95
N ASP A 13 -24.62 -6.35 10.78
CA ASP A 13 -25.18 -5.88 9.51
C ASP A 13 -24.09 -5.64 8.45
N THR A 14 -22.86 -5.35 8.89
CA THR A 14 -21.69 -5.27 8.01
C THR A 14 -21.17 -6.63 7.57
N GLU A 15 -21.23 -7.66 8.41
CA GLU A 15 -20.76 -9.00 8.06
C GLU A 15 -21.65 -9.68 7.01
N ASP A 16 -22.97 -9.53 7.10
CA ASP A 16 -23.91 -10.10 6.14
C ASP A 16 -23.91 -9.38 4.78
N MET A 17 -23.58 -8.08 4.77
CA MET A 17 -23.29 -7.37 3.52
C MET A 17 -22.01 -7.88 2.84
N ILE A 18 -20.97 -8.24 3.61
CA ILE A 18 -19.69 -8.72 3.06
C ILE A 18 -19.82 -10.10 2.41
N ARG A 19 -20.66 -11.00 2.94
CA ARG A 19 -20.86 -12.36 2.38
C ARG A 19 -21.55 -12.38 1.01
N ASN A 20 -22.29 -11.33 0.68
CA ASN A 20 -23.06 -11.23 -0.57
C ASN A 20 -22.45 -10.28 -1.61
N ILE A 21 -21.24 -9.77 -1.37
CA ILE A 21 -20.51 -8.99 -2.39
C ILE A 21 -20.09 -9.97 -3.49
N PRO A 22 -20.49 -9.77 -4.77
CA PRO A 22 -19.95 -10.53 -5.89
C PRO A 22 -18.44 -10.55 -5.76
N GLN A 23 -17.78 -11.71 -5.85
CA GLN A 23 -16.34 -11.84 -5.56
C GLN A 23 -15.54 -10.77 -6.29
N LEU A 24 -15.27 -9.68 -5.56
CA LEU A 24 -14.63 -8.54 -6.14
C LEU A 24 -13.16 -8.91 -6.32
N PRO A 25 -12.56 -8.46 -7.42
CA PRO A 25 -11.19 -8.79 -7.69
C PRO A 25 -10.25 -8.24 -6.63
N ARG A 26 -9.17 -8.97 -6.33
CA ARG A 26 -8.16 -8.52 -5.37
C ARG A 26 -7.54 -7.20 -5.81
N LEU A 27 -7.11 -6.39 -4.83
CA LEU A 27 -6.39 -5.15 -5.09
C LEU A 27 -5.22 -5.38 -6.04
N LEU A 28 -5.18 -4.62 -7.14
CA LEU A 28 -3.99 -4.53 -7.98
C LEU A 28 -3.12 -3.37 -7.55
N THR A 29 -1.82 -3.65 -7.43
CA THR A 29 -0.81 -2.61 -7.24
C THR A 29 -0.51 -1.92 -8.57
N ILE A 30 -0.32 -0.60 -8.52
CA ILE A 30 0.14 0.17 -9.69
C ILE A 30 1.61 -0.14 -9.98
N LYS A 31 2.41 -0.34 -8.92
CA LYS A 31 3.88 -0.52 -9.00
C LYS A 31 4.30 -1.88 -8.44
N PRO A 32 5.42 -2.46 -8.91
CA PRO A 32 6.06 -3.57 -8.23
C PRO A 32 6.49 -3.14 -6.83
N TYR A 33 6.63 -4.10 -5.92
CA TYR A 33 7.04 -3.78 -4.55
C TYR A 33 8.00 -4.80 -3.94
N VAL A 34 8.81 -4.31 -3.00
CA VAL A 34 9.73 -5.10 -2.17
C VAL A 34 9.34 -4.95 -0.71
N VAL A 35 9.47 -6.01 0.08
CA VAL A 35 9.11 -6.00 1.50
C VAL A 35 10.35 -6.28 2.36
N TYR A 36 10.60 -5.41 3.33
CA TYR A 36 11.61 -5.57 4.36
C TYR A 36 10.94 -5.69 5.73
N PHE A 37 11.43 -6.64 6.52
CA PHE A 37 11.03 -6.83 7.90
C PHE A 37 12.22 -6.49 8.81
N ILE A 38 12.09 -5.38 9.55
CA ILE A 38 13.06 -4.95 10.55
C ILE A 38 12.65 -5.57 11.90
N HIS A 39 13.50 -6.45 12.38
CA HIS A 39 13.42 -7.07 13.71
C HIS A 39 14.80 -6.98 14.38
N ARG A 40 14.92 -7.36 15.66
CA ARG A 40 16.18 -7.31 16.44
C ARG A 40 17.43 -7.91 15.75
N ASN A 41 17.24 -8.88 14.87
CA ASN A 41 18.32 -9.56 14.13
C ASN A 41 18.52 -9.01 12.71
N ALA A 42 17.99 -7.83 12.38
CA ALA A 42 18.12 -7.26 11.04
C ALA A 42 19.60 -7.03 10.71
N SER A 43 20.05 -7.52 9.54
CA SER A 43 21.45 -7.40 9.15
C SER A 43 21.81 -5.94 8.85
N PRO A 44 23.03 -5.47 9.18
CA PRO A 44 23.49 -4.12 8.84
C PRO A 44 23.37 -3.78 7.35
N SER A 45 23.60 -4.76 6.46
CA SER A 45 23.48 -4.57 5.01
C SER A 45 22.05 -4.24 4.56
N MET A 46 21.06 -4.96 5.09
CA MET A 46 19.64 -4.67 4.84
C MET A 46 19.26 -3.28 5.34
N LEU A 47 19.71 -2.90 6.53
CA LEU A 47 19.42 -1.58 7.08
C LEU A 47 20.06 -0.47 6.24
N HIS A 48 21.29 -0.67 5.78
CA HIS A 48 21.97 0.25 4.87
C HIS A 48 21.24 0.41 3.53
N GLU A 49 20.75 -0.70 2.96
CA GLU A 49 19.91 -0.69 1.76
C GLU A 49 18.65 0.15 1.99
N ILE A 50 17.90 -0.10 3.07
CA ILE A 50 16.70 0.67 3.42
C ILE A 50 16.99 2.16 3.59
N ILE A 51 18.09 2.52 4.27
CA ILE A 51 18.52 3.92 4.42
C ILE A 51 18.83 4.57 3.07
N THR A 52 19.49 3.83 2.18
CA THR A 52 19.83 4.32 0.84
C THR A 52 18.57 4.61 0.03
N GLU A 53 17.61 3.70 0.08
CA GLU A 53 16.31 3.85 -0.58
C GLU A 53 15.48 4.99 0.03
N ALA A 54 15.52 5.15 1.35
CA ALA A 54 14.84 6.24 2.05
C ALA A 54 15.37 7.62 1.63
N LYS A 55 16.68 7.76 1.43
CA LYS A 55 17.31 9.02 0.99
C LYS A 55 16.87 9.45 -0.42
N GLN A 56 16.46 8.49 -1.25
CA GLN A 56 15.97 8.73 -2.61
C GLN A 56 14.45 8.89 -2.67
N THR A 57 13.77 8.77 -1.53
CA THR A 57 12.31 8.78 -1.44
C THR A 57 11.83 10.12 -0.88
N GLU A 58 10.91 10.76 -1.59
CA GLU A 58 10.32 12.04 -1.17
C GLU A 58 8.92 11.87 -0.55
N ARG A 59 8.30 10.70 -0.74
CA ARG A 59 6.91 10.44 -0.33
C ARG A 59 6.80 9.12 0.41
N PHE A 60 6.19 9.17 1.59
CA PHE A 60 6.08 8.03 2.49
C PHE A 60 4.63 7.82 2.91
N THR A 61 4.16 6.58 3.03
CA THR A 61 2.86 6.26 3.66
C THR A 61 3.07 5.56 4.99
N PHE A 62 2.37 6.01 6.03
CA PHE A 62 2.39 5.38 7.36
C PHE A 62 1.07 4.68 7.68
N VAL A 63 1.19 3.45 8.18
CA VAL A 63 0.07 2.75 8.82
C VAL A 63 0.58 2.13 10.13
N PRO A 64 0.23 2.70 11.28
CA PRO A 64 0.52 2.07 12.55
C PRO A 64 -0.33 0.80 12.70
N LYS A 65 0.27 -0.24 13.26
CA LYS A 65 -0.39 -1.49 13.60
C LYS A 65 -0.32 -1.72 15.09
N TYR A 66 -1.49 -1.68 15.71
CA TYR A 66 -1.71 -2.03 17.10
C TYR A 66 -2.13 -3.50 17.13
N LYS A 67 -1.32 -4.40 17.68
CA LYS A 67 -1.84 -5.71 18.08
C LYS A 67 -2.85 -5.51 19.22
N SER A 68 -3.70 -6.52 19.47
CA SER A 68 -4.78 -6.43 20.45
C SER A 68 -4.33 -5.80 21.77
N ILE A 69 -5.24 -5.12 22.46
CA ILE A 69 -5.02 -4.44 23.74
C ILE A 69 -4.25 -5.33 24.74
N GLU A 70 -4.39 -6.64 24.62
CA GLU A 70 -3.79 -7.66 25.48
C GLU A 70 -2.28 -7.92 25.25
N HIS A 71 -1.72 -7.53 24.10
CA HIS A 71 -0.37 -7.99 23.69
C HIS A 71 0.70 -6.91 23.60
N ASP A 72 0.42 -5.65 23.95
CA ASP A 72 1.36 -4.50 24.00
C ASP A 72 2.42 -4.43 22.88
N THR A 73 2.12 -5.02 21.73
CA THR A 73 3.08 -5.18 20.65
C THR A 73 2.67 -4.21 19.55
N MET A 74 3.41 -3.12 19.50
CA MET A 74 3.26 -2.11 18.47
C MET A 74 4.17 -2.46 17.29
N SER A 75 3.62 -2.35 16.10
CA SER A 75 4.40 -2.44 14.87
C SER A 75 4.06 -1.24 14.00
N MET A 76 5.04 -0.81 13.23
CA MET A 76 4.86 0.28 12.27
C MET A 76 5.22 -0.23 10.90
N HIS A 77 4.39 0.14 9.94
CA HIS A 77 4.66 -0.15 8.56
C HIS A 77 4.75 1.17 7.79
N ILE A 78 5.76 1.25 6.94
CA ILE A 78 6.14 2.44 6.22
C ILE A 78 6.33 2.04 4.76
N GLU A 79 5.63 2.73 3.88
CA GLU A 79 5.83 2.60 2.44
C GLU A 79 6.72 3.74 1.95
N LEU A 80 7.79 3.41 1.26
CA LEU A 80 8.64 4.33 0.52
C LEU A 80 8.15 4.33 -0.93
N ILE A 81 7.62 5.45 -1.39
CA ILE A 81 6.99 5.53 -2.69
C ILE A 81 7.94 6.18 -3.68
N GLN A 82 8.56 5.36 -4.53
CA GLN A 82 9.44 5.83 -5.60
C GLN A 82 8.73 5.77 -6.95
N GLN A 83 9.39 6.26 -8.00
CA GLN A 83 8.81 6.31 -9.34
C GLN A 83 8.56 4.92 -9.92
N THR A 84 9.51 3.99 -9.75
CA THR A 84 9.51 2.68 -10.43
C THR A 84 9.15 1.51 -9.51
N VAL A 85 9.38 1.62 -8.21
CA VAL A 85 9.15 0.57 -7.24
C VAL A 85 8.62 1.15 -5.94
N THR A 86 7.83 0.36 -5.22
CA THR A 86 7.40 0.65 -3.86
C THR A 86 8.21 -0.22 -2.89
N ILE A 87 8.73 0.37 -1.81
CA ILE A 87 9.42 -0.40 -0.78
C ILE A 87 8.61 -0.36 0.51
N LEU A 88 8.20 -1.52 0.99
CA LEU A 88 7.43 -1.69 2.22
C LEU A 88 8.38 -2.11 3.34
N VAL A 89 8.44 -1.30 4.39
CA VAL A 89 9.25 -1.56 5.58
C VAL A 89 8.32 -1.82 6.76
N SER A 90 8.47 -2.98 7.39
CA SER A 90 7.73 -3.37 8.59
C SER A 90 8.69 -3.40 9.77
N ILE A 91 8.41 -2.62 10.81
CA ILE A 91 9.23 -2.50 12.02
C ILE A 91 8.44 -3.06 13.20
N ASP A 92 9.03 -4.02 13.91
CA ASP A 92 8.46 -4.59 15.14
C ASP A 92 9.14 -4.01 16.39
N TYR A 93 8.39 -3.29 17.21
CA TYR A 93 8.89 -2.60 18.40
C TYR A 93 8.98 -3.48 19.64
N SER A 94 8.68 -4.78 19.53
CA SER A 94 8.63 -5.73 20.65
C SER A 94 9.87 -5.75 21.56
N HIS A 95 11.03 -5.24 21.10
CA HIS A 95 12.32 -5.40 21.79
C HIS A 95 13.24 -4.16 21.78
N GLU A 96 12.81 -3.01 21.26
CA GLU A 96 13.69 -1.87 20.98
C GLU A 96 13.80 -0.86 22.13
N LYS A 97 14.18 -1.30 23.33
CA LYS A 97 14.52 -0.39 24.44
C LYS A 97 16.02 -0.16 24.62
N ASP A 98 16.89 -0.97 24.01
CA ASP A 98 18.33 -0.75 24.12
C ASP A 98 18.83 0.27 23.09
N LYS A 99 18.94 1.52 23.57
CA LYS A 99 19.41 2.68 22.81
C LYS A 99 20.89 2.62 22.42
N ARG A 100 21.64 1.61 22.90
CA ARG A 100 23.08 1.45 22.60
C ARG A 100 23.33 0.55 21.39
N THR A 101 22.28 0.09 20.72
CA THR A 101 22.39 -0.85 19.60
C THR A 101 22.55 -0.09 18.29
N LEU A 102 23.34 -0.64 17.37
CA LEU A 102 23.46 -0.11 16.01
C LEU A 102 22.10 -0.04 15.30
N LEU A 103 21.19 -0.98 15.60
CA LEU A 103 19.83 -0.98 15.08
C LEU A 103 19.08 0.29 15.50
N TYR A 104 19.13 0.66 16.78
CA TYR A 104 18.50 1.87 17.29
C TYR A 104 19.02 3.13 16.57
N ASP A 105 20.34 3.28 16.47
CA ASP A 105 20.95 4.43 15.79
C ASP A 105 20.54 4.49 14.32
N THR A 106 20.48 3.33 13.65
CA THR A 106 20.07 3.25 12.25
C THR A 106 18.59 3.60 12.08
N LEU A 107 17.73 3.19 13.00
CA LEU A 107 16.32 3.56 12.98
C LEU A 107 16.12 5.06 13.26
N CYS A 108 16.86 5.64 14.21
CA CYS A 108 16.86 7.09 14.42
C CYS A 108 17.24 7.84 13.12
N GLN A 109 18.26 7.36 12.40
CA GLN A 109 18.62 7.92 11.09
C GLN A 109 17.50 7.74 10.07
N PHE A 110 16.90 6.56 9.99
CA PHE A 110 15.79 6.26 9.07
C PHE A 110 14.61 7.20 9.28
N PHE A 111 14.16 7.38 10.53
CA PHE A 111 13.06 8.29 10.85
C PHE A 111 13.43 9.75 10.67
N SER A 112 14.68 10.14 10.91
CA SER A 112 15.15 11.50 10.61
C SER A 112 15.09 11.81 9.11
N ILE A 113 15.33 10.82 8.24
CA ILE A 113 15.15 10.98 6.78
C ILE A 113 13.67 11.13 6.46
N ILE A 114 12.82 10.24 6.97
CA ILE A 114 11.39 10.24 6.66
C ILE A 114 10.71 11.55 7.09
N PHE A 115 10.98 12.03 8.31
CA PHE A 115 10.39 13.25 8.86
C PHE A 115 11.14 14.53 8.49
N HIS A 116 12.05 14.47 7.53
CA HIS A 116 12.67 15.67 6.98
C HIS A 116 11.60 16.57 6.33
N SER A 117 11.71 17.89 6.49
CA SER A 117 10.68 18.85 6.07
C SER A 117 10.45 18.91 4.55
N SER A 118 11.42 18.42 3.74
CA SER A 118 11.24 18.28 2.29
C SER A 118 10.29 17.14 1.92
N ASN A 119 10.14 16.15 2.78
CA ASN A 119 9.43 14.91 2.48
C ASN A 119 7.95 15.02 2.85
N LEU A 120 7.11 14.28 2.12
CA LEU A 120 5.67 14.21 2.33
C LEU A 120 5.30 12.88 3.01
N VAL A 121 4.72 12.97 4.20
CA VAL A 121 4.19 11.82 4.93
C VAL A 121 2.67 11.74 4.78
N GLN A 122 2.21 10.64 4.19
CA GLN A 122 0.82 10.36 3.89
C GLN A 122 0.23 9.42 4.93
N THR A 123 -1.01 9.68 5.33
CA THR A 123 -1.79 8.79 6.21
C THR A 123 -3.21 8.61 5.67
N TRP A 124 -3.86 7.52 6.07
CA TRP A 124 -5.30 7.36 5.86
C TRP A 124 -6.08 7.82 7.10
N GLY A 125 -6.69 9.00 7.00
CA GLY A 125 -7.62 9.55 7.99
C GLY A 125 -6.96 10.00 9.28
N GLY A 126 -7.11 11.27 9.63
CA GLY A 126 -6.69 11.82 10.92
C GLY A 126 -5.25 12.32 10.97
N ASN A 127 -4.95 13.08 12.02
CA ASN A 127 -3.68 13.78 12.18
C ASN A 127 -2.50 12.82 12.40
N LEU A 128 -1.39 13.05 11.69
CA LEU A 128 -0.15 12.25 11.79
C LEU A 128 0.38 12.16 13.23
N ILE A 129 0.38 13.26 13.97
CA ILE A 129 0.83 13.32 15.37
C ILE A 129 0.00 12.38 16.24
N HIS A 130 -1.33 12.40 16.08
CA HIS A 130 -2.20 11.52 16.86
C HIS A 130 -1.92 10.03 16.56
N LYS A 131 -1.66 9.69 15.29
CA LYS A 131 -1.31 8.31 14.90
C LYS A 131 0.05 7.85 15.42
N LEU A 132 1.01 8.76 15.53
CA LEU A 132 2.38 8.43 15.95
C LEU A 132 2.62 8.64 17.45
N LYS A 133 1.70 9.29 18.17
CA LYS A 133 1.81 9.53 19.62
C LYS A 133 2.16 8.27 20.43
N PRO A 134 1.58 7.08 20.18
CA PRO A 134 1.93 5.87 20.92
C PRO A 134 3.41 5.45 20.75
N PHE A 135 4.05 5.85 19.65
CA PHE A 135 5.42 5.47 19.33
C PHE A 135 6.49 6.44 19.89
N LEU A 136 6.08 7.60 20.43
CA LEU A 136 7.01 8.59 20.99
C LEU A 136 7.79 8.06 22.19
N SER A 137 7.25 7.05 22.89
CA SER A 137 7.92 6.38 24.02
C SER A 137 9.15 5.56 23.59
N HIS A 138 9.28 5.24 22.30
CA HIS A 138 10.45 4.53 21.75
C HIS A 138 11.60 5.47 21.39
N GLU A 139 11.39 6.79 21.42
CA GLU A 139 12.42 7.80 21.19
C GLU A 139 13.19 7.70 19.85
N LEU A 140 12.67 6.94 18.86
CA LEU A 140 13.22 6.89 17.50
C LEU A 140 13.04 8.19 16.72
N PHE A 141 12.09 9.02 17.15
CA PHE A 141 11.81 10.34 16.63
C PHE A 141 11.14 11.20 17.71
N THR A 142 11.17 12.51 17.50
CA THR A 142 10.63 13.51 18.42
C THR A 142 9.34 14.12 17.88
N ILE A 143 8.53 14.69 18.78
CA ILE A 143 7.34 15.46 18.39
C ILE A 143 7.68 16.62 17.45
N ASN A 144 8.85 17.23 17.63
CA ASN A 144 9.32 18.35 16.80
C ASN A 144 9.59 17.90 15.36
N GLN A 145 10.19 16.73 15.15
CA GLN A 145 10.38 16.16 13.81
C GLN A 145 9.02 15.92 13.13
N ILE A 146 8.03 15.39 13.85
CA ILE A 146 6.68 15.18 13.28
C ILE A 146 6.03 16.52 12.92
N ASN A 147 6.13 17.53 13.79
CA ASN A 147 5.55 18.86 13.57
C ASN A 147 6.17 19.60 12.37
N GLN A 148 7.46 19.36 12.10
CA GLN A 148 8.19 19.98 10.99
C GLN A 148 7.98 19.24 9.66
N CYS A 149 7.54 17.99 9.72
CA CYS A 149 7.28 17.17 8.55
C CYS A 149 6.02 17.65 7.81
N ARG A 150 6.07 17.68 6.48
CA ARG A 150 4.85 17.89 5.69
C ARG A 150 4.01 16.62 5.75
N SER A 151 2.74 16.75 6.13
CA SER A 151 1.82 15.62 6.20
C SER A 151 0.57 15.83 5.35
N SER A 152 0.06 14.75 4.76
CA SER A 152 -1.21 14.75 4.03
C SER A 152 -2.15 13.64 4.54
N ASP A 153 -3.43 14.00 4.74
CA ASP A 153 -4.51 13.05 4.98
C ASP A 153 -5.16 12.68 3.65
N ILE A 154 -4.79 11.50 3.14
CA ILE A 154 -5.27 10.97 1.85
C ILE A 154 -6.78 10.74 1.87
N GLN A 155 -7.39 10.52 3.03
CA GLN A 155 -8.84 10.35 3.11
C GLN A 155 -9.58 11.66 2.78
N GLN A 156 -9.09 12.80 3.27
CA GLN A 156 -9.70 14.12 3.00
C GLN A 156 -9.46 14.55 1.57
N GLU A 157 -8.25 14.30 1.08
CA GLU A 157 -7.87 14.48 -0.31
C GLU A 157 -8.76 13.66 -1.27
N PHE A 158 -8.89 12.36 -1.02
CA PHE A 158 -9.77 11.47 -1.76
C PHE A 158 -11.22 11.93 -1.72
N LYS A 159 -11.73 12.33 -0.54
CA LYS A 159 -13.12 12.80 -0.40
C LYS A 159 -13.41 14.01 -1.29
N ARG A 160 -12.49 14.98 -1.33
CA ARG A 160 -12.61 16.16 -2.21
C ARG A 160 -12.59 15.76 -3.68
N TRP A 161 -11.60 14.99 -4.10
CA TRP A 161 -11.50 14.52 -5.48
C TRP A 161 -12.71 13.70 -5.92
N TYR A 162 -13.18 12.76 -5.09
CA TYR A 162 -14.32 11.90 -5.42
C TYR A 162 -15.59 12.71 -5.62
N ASN A 163 -15.88 13.68 -4.73
CA ASN A 163 -17.06 14.53 -4.85
C ASN A 163 -17.01 15.47 -6.07
N GLN A 164 -15.81 15.93 -6.44
CA GLN A 164 -15.61 16.75 -7.64
C GLN A 164 -15.72 15.94 -8.93
N THR A 165 -15.23 14.69 -8.92
CA THR A 165 -15.18 13.83 -10.10
C THR A 165 -16.52 13.16 -10.36
N PHE A 166 -17.16 12.62 -9.32
CA PHE A 166 -18.43 11.90 -9.41
C PHE A 166 -19.59 12.80 -8.95
N ILE A 167 -19.82 13.89 -9.70
CA ILE A 167 -20.85 14.88 -9.37
C ILE A 167 -22.23 14.24 -9.39
N HIS A 168 -22.89 14.28 -8.24
CA HIS A 168 -24.13 13.56 -8.00
C HIS A 168 -25.32 14.06 -8.84
N GLN A 169 -25.37 15.37 -9.14
CA GLN A 169 -26.42 16.01 -9.96
C GLN A 169 -26.58 15.36 -11.34
N ILE A 170 -25.48 14.87 -11.92
CA ILE A 170 -25.45 14.32 -13.28
C ILE A 170 -25.85 12.84 -13.28
N CYS A 171 -25.64 12.13 -12.16
CA CYS A 171 -25.75 10.67 -12.10
C CYS A 171 -26.94 10.15 -11.25
N CYS A 172 -27.79 11.01 -10.69
CA CYS A 172 -28.90 10.58 -9.84
C CYS A 172 -30.22 11.31 -10.15
N HIS A 173 -31.26 10.52 -10.48
CA HIS A 173 -32.60 11.03 -10.79
C HIS A 173 -33.39 11.46 -9.53
N HIS A 174 -32.91 11.15 -8.32
CA HIS A 174 -33.55 11.50 -7.03
C HIS A 174 -32.93 12.75 -6.38
N TYR A 175 -32.28 13.60 -7.17
CA TYR A 175 -31.65 14.81 -6.68
C TYR A 175 -32.71 15.81 -6.16
N LEU A 176 -32.83 15.94 -4.84
CA LEU A 176 -33.56 17.04 -4.23
C LEU A 176 -32.59 18.22 -4.06
N GLN A 177 -32.87 19.33 -4.74
CA GLN A 177 -32.12 20.59 -4.61
C GLN A 177 -32.26 21.15 -3.19
N TYR A 178 -31.32 20.78 -2.32
CA TYR A 178 -31.00 21.57 -1.13
C TYR A 178 -29.54 21.96 -1.24
N ASP A 179 -29.33 23.22 -1.58
CA ASP A 179 -28.01 23.84 -1.69
C ASP A 179 -27.45 24.06 -0.29
N ASP A 180 -26.82 23.04 0.26
CA ASP A 180 -25.91 23.17 1.39
C ASP A 180 -24.48 23.14 0.87
N ILE A 181 -23.61 23.89 1.53
CA ILE A 181 -22.34 24.46 1.04
C ILE A 181 -21.27 23.40 0.62
N ASP A 182 -21.57 22.09 0.72
CA ASP A 182 -20.69 20.98 0.32
C ASP A 182 -21.37 19.90 -0.58
N GLY A 183 -22.43 20.31 -1.30
CA GLY A 183 -23.22 19.46 -2.20
C GLY A 183 -24.31 18.69 -1.43
N PRO A 184 -25.47 18.39 -2.03
CA PRO A 184 -26.64 18.03 -1.24
C PRO A 184 -26.42 16.70 -0.53
N PHE A 185 -26.97 16.66 0.68
CA PHE A 185 -27.37 15.43 1.34
C PHE A 185 -28.33 14.68 0.40
N CYS A 186 -27.79 13.84 -0.47
CA CYS A 186 -28.63 12.94 -1.21
C CYS A 186 -28.94 11.73 -0.34
N SER A 187 -30.22 11.51 -0.09
CA SER A 187 -30.75 10.30 0.54
C SER A 187 -30.52 9.04 -0.30
N CYS A 188 -30.11 9.20 -1.56
CA CYS A 188 -29.77 8.13 -2.50
C CYS A 188 -28.90 7.06 -1.85
N THR A 189 -29.42 5.84 -1.85
CA THR A 189 -28.75 4.63 -1.34
C THR A 189 -27.42 4.36 -2.03
N TYR A 190 -27.24 4.87 -3.25
CA TYR A 190 -26.04 4.69 -4.06
C TYR A 190 -24.90 5.65 -3.70
N ARG A 191 -25.11 6.66 -2.83
CA ARG A 191 -24.00 7.50 -2.33
C ARG A 191 -23.44 6.89 -1.04
N PRO A 192 -22.21 6.36 -1.04
CA PRO A 192 -21.66 5.66 0.12
C PRO A 192 -21.43 6.53 1.35
N TYR A 193 -21.34 7.85 1.16
CA TYR A 193 -21.04 8.82 2.23
C TYR A 193 -21.92 10.06 2.07
N LYS A 194 -22.86 10.22 2.99
CA LYS A 194 -23.94 11.23 2.89
C LYS A 194 -23.63 12.53 3.64
N SER A 195 -22.68 12.55 4.58
CA SER A 195 -22.33 13.73 5.38
C SER A 195 -20.86 14.18 5.20
N VAL A 196 -20.64 15.48 5.37
CA VAL A 196 -19.32 16.13 5.43
C VAL A 196 -18.49 15.60 6.61
N SER A 197 -19.12 15.21 7.70
CA SER A 197 -18.44 14.60 8.85
C SER A 197 -18.12 13.11 8.65
N THR A 198 -18.72 12.43 7.66
CA THR A 198 -18.46 11.00 7.47
C THR A 198 -17.08 10.76 6.89
N GLN A 199 -16.32 9.92 7.57
CA GLN A 199 -15.00 9.46 7.16
C GLN A 199 -15.12 8.29 6.18
N TRP A 200 -14.32 8.32 5.11
CA TRP A 200 -14.23 7.20 4.19
C TRP A 200 -13.47 6.03 4.83
N SER A 201 -14.06 4.85 4.80
CA SER A 201 -13.29 3.63 5.06
C SER A 201 -12.44 3.35 3.83
N LEU A 202 -11.20 2.89 4.05
CA LEU A 202 -10.28 2.59 2.95
C LEU A 202 -10.85 1.50 2.04
N LEU A 203 -11.46 0.47 2.63
CA LEU A 203 -12.13 -0.62 1.90
C LEU A 203 -13.21 -0.08 0.96
N LYS A 204 -14.09 0.81 1.45
CA LYS A 204 -15.15 1.38 0.60
C LYS A 204 -14.55 2.32 -0.45
N ALA A 205 -13.54 3.13 -0.12
CA ALA A 205 -12.88 3.99 -1.10
C ALA A 205 -12.32 3.18 -2.29
N VAL A 206 -11.64 2.08 -2.01
CA VAL A 206 -11.12 1.16 -3.05
C VAL A 206 -12.25 0.49 -3.82
N ALA A 207 -13.25 -0.07 -3.13
CA ALA A 207 -14.35 -0.78 -3.76
C ALA A 207 -15.16 0.13 -4.71
N TYR A 208 -15.52 1.34 -4.26
CA TYR A 208 -16.30 2.27 -5.07
C TYR A 208 -15.50 2.84 -6.25
N THR A 209 -14.19 3.06 -6.08
CA THR A 209 -13.36 3.68 -7.12
C THR A 209 -12.90 2.66 -8.15
N PHE A 210 -12.45 1.49 -7.73
CA PHE A 210 -11.78 0.52 -8.61
C PHE A 210 -12.56 -0.77 -8.84
N ASN A 211 -13.69 -0.97 -8.14
CA ASN A 211 -14.39 -2.25 -8.11
C ASN A 211 -13.47 -3.38 -7.63
N GLU A 212 -12.67 -3.11 -6.59
CA GLU A 212 -11.69 -4.04 -6.02
C GLU A 212 -11.95 -4.29 -4.54
N TYR A 213 -11.52 -5.44 -4.04
CA TYR A 213 -11.66 -5.84 -2.63
C TYR A 213 -10.33 -5.80 -1.90
N LEU A 214 -10.33 -5.22 -0.69
CA LEU A 214 -9.24 -5.36 0.27
C LEU A 214 -9.54 -6.55 1.18
N TYR A 215 -8.72 -7.58 1.10
CA TYR A 215 -8.88 -8.82 1.87
C TYR A 215 -8.36 -8.66 3.31
N ASP A 216 -9.10 -9.21 4.29
CA ASP A 216 -8.90 -8.99 5.73
C ASP A 216 -7.74 -9.79 6.36
N HIS A 217 -7.27 -10.89 5.74
CA HIS A 217 -6.19 -11.71 6.34
C HIS A 217 -4.77 -11.28 5.94
N THR A 218 -4.61 -10.44 4.92
CA THR A 218 -3.32 -9.85 4.49
C THR A 218 -3.31 -8.34 4.68
N TYR A 219 -4.17 -7.88 5.59
CA TYR A 219 -4.70 -6.53 5.72
C TYR A 219 -3.67 -5.44 6.02
N ASP A 220 -2.38 -5.75 6.12
CA ASP A 220 -1.36 -4.73 6.28
C ASP A 220 -0.83 -4.30 4.91
N ILE A 221 -0.20 -5.21 4.15
CA ILE A 221 0.44 -4.87 2.86
C ILE A 221 -0.55 -4.21 1.88
N THR A 222 -1.76 -4.78 1.77
CA THR A 222 -2.79 -4.28 0.85
C THR A 222 -3.29 -2.89 1.21
N LYS A 223 -3.25 -2.47 2.49
CA LYS A 223 -3.62 -1.10 2.87
C LYS A 223 -2.66 -0.06 2.32
N PHE A 224 -1.34 -0.28 2.40
CA PHE A 224 -0.35 0.68 1.87
C PHE A 224 -0.60 0.92 0.38
N LEU A 225 -0.67 -0.20 -0.34
CA LEU A 225 -0.87 -0.22 -1.78
C LEU A 225 -2.20 0.44 -2.15
N ALA A 226 -3.25 0.26 -1.35
CA ALA A 226 -4.52 0.94 -1.52
C ALA A 226 -4.44 2.45 -1.28
N ILE A 227 -3.78 2.88 -0.19
CA ILE A 227 -3.60 4.30 0.14
C ILE A 227 -2.80 4.98 -0.96
N THR A 228 -1.68 4.39 -1.38
CA THR A 228 -0.83 4.91 -2.45
C THR A 228 -1.56 4.94 -3.79
N LYS A 229 -2.35 3.91 -4.11
CA LYS A 229 -3.20 3.91 -5.30
C LYS A 229 -4.19 5.06 -5.29
N LEU A 230 -4.90 5.29 -4.18
CA LEU A 230 -5.85 6.39 -4.04
C LEU A 230 -5.15 7.76 -4.05
N ALA A 231 -3.96 7.86 -3.44
CA ALA A 231 -3.14 9.06 -3.46
C ALA A 231 -2.68 9.41 -4.88
N ASP A 232 -2.23 8.42 -5.65
CA ASP A 232 -1.81 8.61 -7.05
C ASP A 232 -2.97 9.06 -7.93
N VAL A 233 -4.14 8.44 -7.78
CA VAL A 233 -5.36 8.83 -8.50
C VAL A 233 -5.79 10.25 -8.17
N ASN A 234 -5.77 10.63 -6.89
CA ASN A 234 -6.05 11.99 -6.47
C ASN A 234 -5.01 12.97 -7.03
N GLN A 235 -3.72 12.67 -6.90
CA GLN A 235 -2.66 13.57 -7.39
C GLN A 235 -2.73 13.78 -8.91
N GLN A 236 -3.09 12.74 -9.66
CA GLN A 236 -3.26 12.80 -11.11
C GLN A 236 -4.62 13.35 -11.53
N GLN A 237 -5.52 13.65 -10.58
CA GLN A 237 -6.86 14.17 -10.82
C GLN A 237 -7.61 13.35 -11.88
N TRP A 238 -7.64 12.02 -11.70
CA TRP A 238 -8.29 11.16 -12.69
C TRP A 238 -9.75 11.55 -12.91
N THR A 239 -10.17 11.52 -14.17
CA THR A 239 -11.56 11.70 -14.57
C THR A 239 -12.37 10.41 -14.41
N ILE A 240 -13.70 10.51 -14.47
CA ILE A 240 -14.59 9.34 -14.52
C ILE A 240 -14.16 8.38 -15.64
N GLN A 241 -13.85 8.91 -16.83
CA GLN A 241 -13.46 8.09 -17.97
C GLN A 241 -12.18 7.29 -17.70
N GLN A 242 -11.15 7.90 -17.09
CA GLN A 242 -9.91 7.20 -16.75
C GLN A 242 -10.14 6.08 -15.72
N VAL A 243 -11.03 6.32 -14.75
CA VAL A 243 -11.44 5.29 -13.78
C VAL A 243 -12.16 4.14 -14.47
N GLU A 244 -13.09 4.41 -15.38
CA GLU A 244 -13.82 3.37 -16.12
C GLU A 244 -12.91 2.60 -17.10
N GLU A 245 -11.99 3.27 -17.78
CA GLU A 245 -10.97 2.63 -18.61
C GLU A 245 -10.07 1.70 -17.79
N TYR A 246 -9.69 2.12 -16.59
CA TYR A 246 -8.93 1.29 -15.66
C TYR A 246 -9.71 0.02 -15.29
N LYS A 247 -10.97 0.17 -14.85
CA LYS A 247 -11.85 -0.95 -14.51
C LYS A 247 -12.01 -1.92 -15.68
N MET A 248 -12.21 -1.41 -16.90
CA MET A 248 -12.39 -2.22 -18.10
C MET A 248 -11.11 -2.99 -18.46
N LYS A 249 -9.95 -2.31 -18.51
CA LYS A 249 -8.65 -2.95 -18.76
C LYS A 249 -8.40 -4.07 -17.76
N TYR A 250 -8.74 -3.83 -16.50
CA TYR A 250 -8.56 -4.82 -15.45
C TYR A 250 -9.48 -6.03 -15.63
N HIS A 251 -10.77 -5.82 -15.88
CA HIS A 251 -11.73 -6.91 -16.12
C HIS A 251 -11.29 -7.82 -17.28
N ILE A 252 -10.71 -7.24 -18.33
CA ILE A 252 -10.15 -8.00 -19.46
C ILE A 252 -8.94 -8.82 -19.02
N ALA A 253 -8.00 -8.23 -18.26
CA ALA A 253 -6.80 -8.92 -17.78
C ALA A 253 -7.15 -10.13 -16.90
N GLN A 254 -8.16 -9.99 -16.03
CA GLN A 254 -8.63 -11.10 -15.19
C GLN A 254 -9.26 -12.24 -15.97
N LYS A 255 -10.10 -11.91 -16.96
CA LYS A 255 -10.71 -12.93 -17.82
C LYS A 255 -9.66 -13.73 -18.58
N ARG A 256 -8.58 -13.09 -19.03
CA ARG A 256 -7.46 -13.77 -19.69
C ARG A 256 -6.75 -14.73 -18.72
N ALA A 257 -6.39 -14.27 -17.52
CA ALA A 257 -5.73 -15.11 -16.52
C ALA A 257 -6.54 -16.37 -16.17
N ILE A 258 -7.86 -16.25 -15.99
CA ILE A 258 -8.75 -17.40 -15.72
C ILE A 258 -8.79 -18.38 -16.91
N THR A 259 -8.74 -17.85 -18.14
CA THR A 259 -8.75 -18.69 -19.35
C THR A 259 -7.45 -19.46 -19.51
N ASP A 260 -6.31 -18.82 -19.21
CA ASP A 260 -4.98 -19.42 -19.34
C ASP A 260 -4.74 -20.52 -18.28
N GLU A 261 -5.13 -20.29 -17.02
CA GLU A 261 -5.08 -21.31 -15.96
C GLU A 261 -5.95 -22.54 -16.29
N GLY A 262 -7.12 -22.33 -16.91
CA GLY A 262 -8.00 -23.40 -17.36
C GLY A 262 -7.40 -24.28 -18.45
N ASN A 263 -6.47 -23.74 -19.25
CA ASN A 263 -5.80 -24.44 -20.34
C ASN A 263 -4.53 -25.16 -19.88
N GLU A 264 -3.69 -24.54 -19.04
CA GLU A 264 -2.48 -25.18 -18.50
C GLU A 264 -2.80 -26.42 -17.66
N THR A 265 -3.91 -26.40 -16.92
CA THR A 265 -4.33 -27.54 -16.07
C THR A 265 -4.73 -28.76 -16.89
N LYS A 266 -5.07 -28.59 -18.18
CA LYS A 266 -5.38 -29.70 -19.09
C LYS A 266 -4.14 -30.29 -19.75
N GLU A 267 -3.07 -29.51 -19.92
CA GLU A 267 -1.87 -29.93 -20.64
C GLU A 267 -0.80 -30.55 -19.72
N ASN A 268 -0.71 -30.14 -18.46
CA ASN A 268 0.36 -30.58 -17.53
C ASN A 268 0.04 -31.80 -16.64
N ARG A 269 -1.01 -32.58 -16.95
CA ARG A 269 -1.23 -33.90 -16.29
C ARG A 269 -0.33 -35.02 -16.81
N GLN A 270 0.70 -34.72 -17.60
CA GLN A 270 1.73 -35.68 -18.00
C GLN A 270 3.10 -35.31 -17.42
N LYS A 271 3.45 -36.02 -16.32
CA LYS A 271 4.81 -36.28 -15.77
C LYS A 271 5.60 -35.08 -15.22
N VAL A 272 5.79 -35.04 -13.90
CA VAL A 272 6.92 -34.34 -13.26
C VAL A 272 7.53 -35.20 -12.15
N PRO A 273 8.86 -35.44 -12.13
CA PRO A 273 9.56 -36.18 -11.08
C PRO A 273 10.05 -35.28 -9.93
N GLU A 274 10.22 -35.91 -8.77
CA GLU A 274 10.58 -35.30 -7.49
C GLU A 274 12.06 -34.93 -7.35
N ASN A 275 12.27 -33.82 -6.63
CA ASN A 275 13.42 -33.40 -5.81
C ASN A 275 14.14 -32.14 -6.30
N VAL A 276 14.11 -31.10 -5.45
CA VAL A 276 15.24 -30.22 -5.04
C VAL A 276 14.69 -29.13 -4.09
N VAL A 277 15.29 -28.97 -2.91
CA VAL A 277 15.01 -27.90 -1.94
C VAL A 277 16.09 -26.81 -2.04
N LYS A 278 15.70 -25.52 -2.13
CA LYS A 278 16.62 -24.35 -2.11
C LYS A 278 16.04 -23.18 -1.29
N LYS A 279 16.92 -22.41 -0.63
CA LYS A 279 16.62 -21.21 0.17
C LYS A 279 16.14 -20.02 -0.71
N GLN A 280 15.22 -19.20 -0.18
CA GLN A 280 14.44 -18.19 -0.93
C GLN A 280 14.77 -16.73 -0.54
N LYS A 281 14.91 -15.86 -1.55
CA LYS A 281 14.70 -14.40 -1.46
C LYS A 281 13.46 -14.09 -2.30
N ILE A 282 12.45 -13.43 -1.71
CA ILE A 282 11.14 -13.23 -2.33
C ILE A 282 11.08 -11.81 -2.92
N ILE A 283 11.00 -11.72 -4.24
CA ILE A 283 10.71 -10.47 -4.96
C ILE A 283 9.31 -10.63 -5.54
N HIS A 284 8.41 -9.69 -5.28
CA HIS A 284 7.04 -9.70 -5.82
C HIS A 284 6.96 -8.77 -7.03
N THR A 285 7.03 -9.35 -8.22
CA THR A 285 6.72 -8.67 -9.48
C THR A 285 5.33 -9.09 -9.96
N ASN A 286 4.46 -8.12 -10.26
CA ASN A 286 3.19 -8.40 -10.90
C ASN A 286 3.41 -8.69 -12.40
N THR A 287 3.67 -9.96 -12.69
CA THR A 287 3.21 -10.62 -13.92
C THR A 287 2.36 -11.79 -13.48
N THR A 288 1.10 -11.83 -13.92
CA THR A 288 0.07 -12.76 -13.48
C THR A 288 0.33 -14.16 -14.03
N THR A 289 1.23 -14.90 -13.36
CA THR A 289 1.32 -16.37 -13.20
C THR A 289 2.75 -16.68 -12.71
N GLN A 290 2.86 -17.60 -11.76
CA GLN A 290 4.08 -17.98 -11.02
C GLN A 290 4.58 -16.96 -9.99
N THR A 291 4.60 -17.40 -8.73
CA THR A 291 5.67 -17.00 -7.81
C THR A 291 6.99 -17.46 -8.43
N THR A 292 7.60 -16.64 -9.26
CA THR A 292 8.96 -16.90 -9.74
C THR A 292 9.90 -16.64 -8.57
N ILE A 293 10.31 -17.71 -7.88
CA ILE A 293 11.48 -17.67 -7.02
C ILE A 293 12.67 -17.49 -7.95
N LYS A 294 13.15 -16.26 -8.13
CA LYS A 294 14.43 -16.04 -8.81
C LYS A 294 15.56 -16.59 -7.94
N ILE A 295 15.96 -17.83 -8.21
CA ILE A 295 17.24 -18.38 -7.77
C ILE A 295 18.30 -17.81 -8.71
N VAL A 296 19.09 -16.86 -8.22
CA VAL A 296 20.24 -16.37 -8.97
C VAL A 296 21.30 -17.48 -8.99
N LEU A 297 21.44 -18.15 -10.12
CA LEU A 297 22.59 -19.00 -10.43
C LEU A 297 23.55 -18.18 -11.29
N VAL A 298 24.81 -18.10 -10.84
CA VAL A 298 25.88 -17.38 -11.54
C VAL A 298 26.35 -18.22 -12.74
N PRO A 299 26.27 -17.71 -14.00
CA PRO A 299 26.81 -18.43 -15.14
C PRO A 299 28.27 -18.05 -15.42
N ASP A 300 29.01 -19.07 -15.88
CA ASP A 300 30.38 -19.12 -16.38
C ASP A 300 30.67 -18.06 -17.49
N PRO A 301 31.78 -17.29 -17.42
CA PRO A 301 32.00 -16.08 -18.23
C PRO A 301 32.51 -16.28 -19.68
N LYS A 302 32.02 -17.26 -20.45
CA LYS A 302 32.42 -17.41 -21.87
C LYS A 302 31.28 -17.75 -22.84
N ALA A 303 30.60 -16.72 -23.39
CA ALA A 303 30.06 -16.69 -24.76
C ALA A 303 29.39 -15.32 -25.08
N PRO A 304 29.34 -14.89 -26.36
CA PRO A 304 29.19 -13.49 -26.77
C PRO A 304 27.75 -13.02 -27.06
N SER A 305 27.60 -11.69 -27.09
CA SER A 305 26.37 -10.89 -27.28
C SER A 305 25.83 -10.88 -28.72
N ILE A 306 24.50 -10.95 -28.86
CA ILE A 306 23.74 -10.43 -30.02
C ILE A 306 22.54 -9.64 -29.49
N MET A 307 22.31 -8.50 -30.12
CA MET A 307 21.41 -7.41 -29.75
C MET A 307 20.22 -7.40 -30.71
N GLU A 308 19.00 -7.45 -30.19
CA GLU A 308 17.76 -6.97 -30.85
C GLU A 308 16.72 -6.73 -29.74
N LEU A 309 16.06 -5.55 -29.76
CA LEU A 309 15.21 -5.03 -28.69
C LEU A 309 13.72 -5.16 -29.06
N GLU A 310 12.96 -5.81 -28.17
CA GLU A 310 11.49 -5.84 -28.13
C GLU A 310 11.01 -5.18 -26.81
N PRO A 311 9.77 -4.66 -26.74
CA PRO A 311 9.29 -3.88 -25.60
C PRO A 311 8.94 -4.80 -24.42
N GLY A 312 9.71 -4.68 -23.33
CA GLY A 312 9.48 -5.42 -22.08
C GLY A 312 10.71 -5.79 -21.26
N GLN A 313 11.85 -5.12 -21.44
CA GLN A 313 13.06 -5.46 -20.69
C GLN A 313 13.27 -4.62 -19.43
N ILE A 314 13.39 -5.35 -18.32
CA ILE A 314 13.83 -4.90 -17.00
C ILE A 314 15.30 -4.46 -17.12
N HIS A 315 15.57 -3.17 -16.90
CA HIS A 315 16.94 -2.69 -16.78
C HIS A 315 17.59 -3.23 -15.50
N THR A 316 18.58 -4.10 -15.66
CA THR A 316 19.56 -4.40 -14.61
C THR A 316 20.69 -3.38 -14.71
N LYS A 317 20.76 -2.45 -13.76
CA LYS A 317 21.89 -1.54 -13.63
C LYS A 317 23.01 -2.28 -12.90
N ARG A 318 24.09 -2.62 -13.60
CA ARG A 318 25.38 -3.00 -13.00
C ARG A 318 26.18 -1.73 -12.75
N LEU A 319 26.56 -1.47 -11.51
CA LEU A 319 27.65 -0.57 -11.19
C LEU A 319 28.91 -1.43 -11.07
N PHE A 320 29.89 -1.16 -11.94
CA PHE A 320 31.26 -1.59 -11.74
C PHE A 320 31.95 -0.57 -10.84
N ASP A 321 32.56 -1.05 -9.76
CA ASP A 321 33.69 -0.38 -9.14
C ASP A 321 34.86 -0.43 -10.13
N ASN A 322 35.39 0.74 -10.50
CA ASN A 322 36.78 0.86 -10.90
C ASN A 322 37.45 1.75 -9.86
N SER A 323 38.27 1.11 -9.04
CA SER A 323 39.40 1.73 -8.37
C SER A 323 40.46 2.12 -9.41
N GLU A 324 40.79 3.40 -9.46
CA GLU A 324 42.16 3.89 -9.36
C GLU A 324 42.21 4.98 -8.29
#